data_AF-A0A2S4XKN7-F1
#
_entry.id   AF-A0A2S4XKN7-F1
#
_cell.length_a   1.000
_cell.length_b   1.000
_cell.length_c   1.000
_cell.angle_alpha   90.00
_cell.angle_beta   90.00
_cell.angle_gamma   90.00
#
_symmetry.space_group_name_H-M   'P 1'
#
loop_
_entity.id
_entity.type
_entity.pdbx_description
1 polymer ?
#
loop_
_entity_poly.entity_id
_entity_poly.type
_entity_poly.pdbx_seq_one_letter_code
_entity_poly.pdbx_strand_id
1 'polypeptide(L)'
;MRVRQWGTTVPLALALTVAGTAVPATAAGQERAAAPQPLARLFDNTAVSDDTRAGGADFDGAGNSLSAQDLAAAGWTPGRSLAIDATRLTWPQTAPGRPDNVRADGQAVALSGRGTALTFLVAATGGDVTGTGTVRYRDGSRSTYELTAPDWRTGPLSTKAVALPHTNSAAGQRAETVRLYAVTVPVRTGRQVSSVVLPKDPGTGRDLHVFSMALRRDTPGWTGSWAASSAGYTKVGPWRDQTLRLVVHAGAGGKQARIRLENTFAATPVDIGAASVAVQGSGAQAAGKPVPLTFGGHRSTRIPAGAQAFSDPVRFTVPADTNLLVSFHLAGPVGAAPVHKEAIQQSYVSAPGSGDRTRDAAATAYTGTLTTWPFLSGVDVTGGPGSIVALGDSITDGVKSTSGANRRWPDVLARRFQRQSALPKYGVINHGISANRIVTDRYKGDGISTDTGGVSAQHRLERDVLAQTSARTVVVFEGINDVRAGTSAAEVIEGLRNIARRAHERGLRVVAATVAPCEGYPDCYPEVDQRRQAVNAFIRDSDGAVDAVLDFDAVIRDPQRPQRMLPAYDSGDHLHPGDEGLKALAESVELRKLVP
;
A
#
# COMPACT_ATOMS: atom_id res chain seq x y z
N MET A 1 -44.50 -88.50 -51.01
CA MET A 1 -43.85 -87.26 -51.50
C MET A 1 -42.60 -87.05 -50.66
N ARG A 2 -41.38 -87.29 -51.19
CA ARG A 2 -40.42 -86.29 -51.72
C ARG A 2 -40.15 -85.18 -50.67
N VAL A 3 -38.96 -84.88 -50.13
CA VAL A 3 -37.55 -84.92 -50.61
C VAL A 3 -36.56 -84.87 -49.40
N ARG A 4 -35.32 -85.33 -49.61
CA ARG A 4 -34.10 -85.27 -48.75
C ARG A 4 -33.48 -83.86 -48.65
N GLN A 5 -32.74 -83.54 -47.56
CA GLN A 5 -31.34 -83.00 -47.53
C GLN A 5 -30.96 -82.54 -46.09
N TRP A 6 -29.96 -83.12 -45.39
CA TRP A 6 -28.49 -82.85 -45.29
C TRP A 6 -28.04 -81.75 -44.29
N GLY A 7 -27.18 -82.14 -43.32
CA GLY A 7 -26.15 -81.36 -42.58
C GLY A 7 -26.62 -80.30 -41.57
N THR A 8 -25.93 -79.91 -40.48
CA THR A 8 -24.58 -80.14 -39.93
C THR A 8 -24.50 -79.48 -38.53
N THR A 9 -23.61 -79.98 -37.67
CA THR A 9 -23.25 -79.56 -36.31
C THR A 9 -22.36 -78.29 -36.20
N VAL A 10 -22.51 -77.50 -35.12
CA VAL A 10 -21.43 -76.68 -34.50
C VAL A 10 -21.62 -76.63 -32.97
N PRO A 11 -20.57 -76.84 -32.14
CA PRO A 11 -20.63 -76.85 -30.68
C PRO A 11 -20.28 -75.50 -30.04
N LEU A 12 -20.78 -75.24 -28.82
CA LEU A 12 -20.43 -74.09 -27.98
C LEU A 12 -19.24 -74.44 -27.09
N ALA A 13 -18.14 -73.70 -27.19
CA ALA A 13 -16.94 -73.87 -26.37
C ALA A 13 -17.00 -73.01 -25.08
N LEU A 14 -16.76 -73.66 -23.93
CA LEU A 14 -16.43 -73.02 -22.65
C LEU A 14 -14.95 -72.60 -22.67
N ALA A 15 -14.65 -71.35 -22.30
CA ALA A 15 -13.29 -70.90 -22.01
C ALA A 15 -13.14 -70.60 -20.51
N LEU A 16 -12.20 -71.30 -19.87
CA LEU A 16 -11.75 -71.07 -18.49
C LEU A 16 -10.95 -69.77 -18.39
N THR A 17 -11.24 -68.94 -17.39
CA THR A 17 -10.39 -67.83 -16.95
C THR A 17 -9.46 -68.28 -15.82
N VAL A 18 -8.16 -68.09 -16.02
CA VAL A 18 -7.10 -68.37 -15.05
C VAL A 18 -7.05 -67.24 -14.02
N ALA A 19 -7.10 -67.59 -12.73
CA ALA A 19 -6.95 -66.67 -11.62
C ALA A 19 -5.49 -66.20 -11.49
N GLY A 20 -5.25 -64.89 -11.70
CA GLY A 20 -3.98 -64.24 -11.39
C GLY A 20 -3.90 -63.89 -9.91
N THR A 21 -2.83 -64.32 -9.24
CA THR A 21 -2.50 -63.96 -7.86
C THR A 21 -2.19 -62.46 -7.76
N ALA A 22 -3.02 -61.71 -7.05
CA ALA A 22 -2.77 -60.31 -6.74
C ALA A 22 -1.60 -60.19 -5.75
N VAL A 23 -0.51 -59.55 -6.19
CA VAL A 23 0.56 -59.06 -5.30
C VAL A 23 -0.02 -57.93 -4.46
N PRO A 24 0.15 -57.91 -3.13
CA PRO A 24 -0.33 -56.80 -2.32
C PRO A 24 0.44 -55.54 -2.72
N ALA A 25 -0.30 -54.52 -3.18
CA ALA A 25 0.25 -53.20 -3.39
C ALA A 25 0.83 -52.70 -2.06
N THR A 26 2.15 -52.57 -2.01
CA THR A 26 2.83 -51.83 -0.96
C THR A 26 2.25 -50.42 -0.98
N ALA A 27 1.53 -50.07 0.09
CA ALA A 27 1.14 -48.69 0.34
C ALA A 27 2.42 -47.86 0.37
N ALA A 28 2.68 -47.13 -0.71
CA ALA A 28 3.72 -46.11 -0.73
C ALA A 28 3.47 -45.22 0.49
N GLY A 29 4.41 -45.25 1.44
CA GLY A 29 4.32 -44.45 2.64
C GLY A 29 4.06 -43.01 2.23
N GLN A 30 2.93 -42.45 2.66
CA GLN A 30 2.77 -41.01 2.67
C GLN A 30 3.90 -40.49 3.55
N GLU A 31 4.94 -39.96 2.92
CA GLU A 31 6.00 -39.23 3.59
C GLU A 31 5.30 -38.19 4.47
N ARG A 32 5.39 -38.41 5.78
CA ARG A 32 4.59 -37.68 6.76
C ARG A 32 5.10 -36.25 6.71
N ALA A 33 4.40 -35.39 5.97
CA ALA A 33 4.84 -34.01 5.72
C ALA A 33 5.29 -33.39 7.04
N ALA A 34 6.54 -32.91 7.07
CA ALA A 34 7.16 -32.42 8.29
C ALA A 34 6.23 -31.41 8.99
N ALA A 35 6.11 -31.53 10.31
CA ALA A 35 5.25 -30.64 11.09
C ALA A 35 5.73 -29.19 10.92
N PRO A 36 4.82 -28.21 10.69
CA PRO A 36 5.20 -26.82 10.50
C PRO A 36 6.06 -26.30 11.65
N GLN A 37 7.14 -25.59 11.35
CA GLN A 37 8.08 -25.04 12.33
C GLN A 37 8.02 -23.51 12.38
N PRO A 38 8.33 -22.86 13.51
CA PRO A 38 8.58 -21.42 13.53
C PRO A 38 9.63 -21.05 12.46
N LEU A 39 9.43 -19.94 11.75
CA LEU A 39 10.29 -19.53 10.62
C LEU A 39 11.79 -19.54 10.99
N ALA A 40 12.13 -19.03 12.18
CA ALA A 40 13.52 -18.95 12.64
C ALA A 40 14.21 -20.32 12.83
N ARG A 41 13.46 -21.43 12.97
CA ARG A 41 14.03 -22.79 12.99
C ARG A 41 14.29 -23.36 11.60
N LEU A 42 13.82 -22.68 10.56
CA LEU A 42 13.97 -23.06 9.17
C LEU A 42 15.06 -22.24 8.47
N PHE A 43 15.69 -21.27 9.16
CA PHE A 43 16.77 -20.49 8.59
C PHE A 43 17.94 -21.39 8.16
N ASP A 44 18.26 -21.34 6.87
CA ASP A 44 19.23 -22.18 6.19
C ASP A 44 20.28 -21.37 5.41
N ASN A 45 20.09 -20.05 5.32
CA ASN A 45 20.98 -19.14 4.63
C ASN A 45 21.39 -17.96 5.52
N THR A 46 22.59 -17.41 5.26
CA THR A 46 23.19 -16.32 6.05
C THR A 46 23.31 -15.07 5.18
N ALA A 47 22.37 -14.12 5.33
CA ALA A 47 22.32 -12.92 4.50
C ALA A 47 23.15 -11.76 5.02
N VAL A 48 23.40 -11.68 6.34
CA VAL A 48 23.98 -10.49 6.97
C VAL A 48 25.39 -10.76 7.50
N SER A 49 26.36 -9.92 7.11
CA SER A 49 27.71 -9.92 7.70
C SER A 49 27.99 -8.62 8.46
N ASP A 50 28.94 -8.69 9.38
CA ASP A 50 29.52 -7.52 10.04
C ASP A 50 30.55 -6.86 9.10
N ASP A 51 30.56 -5.54 8.95
CA ASP A 51 31.51 -4.84 8.10
C ASP A 51 32.98 -5.14 8.46
N THR A 52 33.31 -5.41 9.73
CA THR A 52 34.68 -5.78 10.13
C THR A 52 35.02 -7.24 9.78
N ARG A 53 34.02 -8.02 9.36
CA ARG A 53 34.12 -9.41 8.90
C ARG A 53 33.24 -9.60 7.66
N ALA A 54 33.41 -8.75 6.65
CA ALA A 54 32.54 -8.65 5.47
C ALA A 54 32.38 -9.95 4.66
N GLY A 55 33.35 -10.88 4.72
CA GLY A 55 33.25 -12.21 4.13
C GLY A 55 32.53 -13.26 5.00
N GLY A 56 31.94 -12.86 6.13
CA GLY A 56 31.35 -13.77 7.11
C GLY A 56 29.94 -14.28 6.79
N ALA A 57 29.39 -13.95 5.62
CA ALA A 57 28.07 -14.34 5.16
C ALA A 57 28.05 -14.50 3.64
N ASP A 58 27.07 -15.24 3.13
CA ASP A 58 26.88 -15.50 1.71
C ASP A 58 25.37 -15.54 1.40
N PHE A 59 24.81 -14.38 1.08
CA PHE A 59 23.39 -14.23 0.78
C PHE A 59 23.04 -14.87 -0.56
N ASP A 60 23.83 -14.54 -1.59
CA ASP A 60 23.53 -14.80 -3.00
C ASP A 60 24.26 -16.00 -3.61
N GLY A 61 25.01 -16.77 -2.80
CA GLY A 61 25.82 -17.90 -3.26
C GLY A 61 27.14 -17.49 -3.92
N ALA A 62 27.42 -16.19 -4.02
CA ALA A 62 28.64 -15.62 -4.59
C ALA A 62 29.52 -14.91 -3.53
N GLY A 63 29.23 -15.11 -2.25
CA GLY A 63 29.94 -14.53 -1.12
C GLY A 63 29.59 -13.08 -0.84
N ASN A 64 28.45 -12.58 -1.34
CA ASN A 64 27.99 -11.21 -1.06
C ASN A 64 26.87 -11.21 -0.02
N SER A 65 26.77 -10.16 0.77
CA SER A 65 25.82 -10.08 1.90
C SER A 65 25.38 -8.64 2.19
N LEU A 66 24.31 -8.52 2.97
CA LEU A 66 23.84 -7.26 3.55
C LEU A 66 24.79 -6.81 4.68
N SER A 67 25.03 -5.51 4.80
CA SER A 67 25.77 -4.92 5.92
C SER A 67 24.90 -4.82 7.18
N ALA A 68 25.38 -5.38 8.29
CA ALA A 68 24.73 -5.25 9.60
C ALA A 68 24.70 -3.79 10.09
N GLN A 69 25.75 -3.03 9.77
CA GLN A 69 25.89 -1.62 10.14
C GLN A 69 24.92 -0.74 9.34
N ASP A 70 24.76 -0.97 8.04
CA ASP A 70 23.77 -0.26 7.23
C ASP A 70 22.33 -0.55 7.73
N LEU A 71 22.02 -1.82 8.05
CA LEU A 71 20.75 -2.20 8.66
C LEU A 71 20.52 -1.47 10.00
N ALA A 72 21.53 -1.46 10.87
CA ALA A 72 21.45 -0.75 12.14
C ALA A 72 21.26 0.76 11.95
N ALA A 73 21.95 1.37 10.99
CA ALA A 73 21.82 2.78 10.63
C ALA A 73 20.42 3.12 10.08
N ALA A 74 19.79 2.18 9.36
CA ALA A 74 18.40 2.26 8.92
C ALA A 74 17.37 2.01 10.04
N GLY A 75 17.82 1.60 11.24
CA GLY A 75 16.97 1.26 12.39
C GLY A 75 16.40 -0.16 12.36
N TRP A 76 16.97 -1.05 11.55
CA TRP A 76 16.61 -2.45 11.39
C TRP A 76 17.57 -3.32 12.22
N THR A 77 17.38 -3.34 13.53
CA THR A 77 18.21 -4.13 14.46
C THR A 77 17.64 -5.53 14.75
N PRO A 78 18.45 -6.52 15.18
CA PRO A 78 17.96 -7.86 15.46
C PRO A 78 16.74 -7.89 16.41
N GLY A 79 15.68 -8.59 16.00
CA GLY A 79 14.42 -8.68 16.75
C GLY A 79 13.56 -7.42 16.71
N ARG A 80 13.95 -6.37 15.97
CA ARG A 80 13.16 -5.14 15.85
C ARG A 80 11.83 -5.43 15.17
N SER A 81 10.76 -4.89 15.76
CA SER A 81 9.45 -4.87 15.13
C SER A 81 9.37 -3.74 14.11
N LEU A 82 8.98 -4.08 12.87
CA LEU A 82 8.87 -3.18 11.74
C LEU A 82 7.40 -3.16 11.29
N ALA A 83 6.73 -2.01 11.41
CA ALA A 83 5.40 -1.85 10.85
C ALA A 83 5.54 -1.35 9.41
N ILE A 84 5.15 -2.17 8.44
CA ILE A 84 5.20 -1.87 7.01
C ILE A 84 3.84 -2.29 6.43
N ASP A 85 3.18 -1.39 5.71
CA ASP A 85 1.85 -1.61 5.12
C ASP A 85 0.81 -2.17 6.13
N ALA A 86 0.79 -1.56 7.32
CA ALA A 86 -0.03 -1.97 8.47
C ALA A 86 0.23 -3.40 9.01
N THR A 87 1.24 -4.10 8.50
CA THR A 87 1.69 -5.40 9.03
C THR A 87 2.89 -5.22 9.94
N ARG A 88 2.87 -5.89 11.10
CA ARG A 88 3.97 -5.90 12.05
C ARG A 88 4.89 -7.10 11.77
N LEU A 89 5.95 -6.87 11.00
CA LEU A 89 7.03 -7.81 10.74
C LEU A 89 8.07 -7.74 11.87
N THR A 90 8.90 -8.77 11.99
CA THR A 90 10.01 -8.81 12.96
C THR A 90 11.29 -9.12 12.21
N TRP A 91 12.27 -8.21 12.26
CA TRP A 91 13.59 -8.47 11.69
C TRP A 91 14.23 -9.67 12.42
N PRO A 92 14.89 -10.61 11.73
CA PRO A 92 15.52 -11.77 12.34
C PRO A 92 16.34 -11.43 13.59
N GLN A 93 16.12 -12.18 14.66
CA GLN A 93 16.85 -12.00 15.93
C GLN A 93 18.13 -12.85 15.93
N THR A 94 18.99 -12.60 14.94
CA THR A 94 20.24 -13.34 14.71
C THR A 94 21.41 -12.37 14.70
N ALA A 95 22.57 -12.84 15.14
CA ALA A 95 23.81 -12.08 15.03
C ALA A 95 24.37 -12.18 13.59
N PRO A 96 25.09 -11.16 13.08
CA PRO A 96 25.73 -11.24 11.77
C PRO A 96 26.64 -12.46 11.63
N GLY A 97 26.60 -13.11 10.46
CA GLY A 97 27.30 -14.36 10.17
C GLY A 97 26.60 -15.62 10.71
N ARG A 98 25.31 -15.52 11.07
CA ARG A 98 24.45 -16.66 11.43
C ARG A 98 23.24 -16.73 10.49
N PRO A 99 22.65 -17.92 10.28
CA PRO A 99 21.47 -18.05 9.45
C PRO A 99 20.33 -17.13 9.90
N ASP A 100 19.74 -16.39 8.96
CA ASP A 100 18.81 -15.30 9.22
C ASP A 100 17.64 -15.24 8.22
N ASN A 101 17.65 -16.10 7.21
CA ASN A 101 16.60 -16.22 6.23
C ASN A 101 16.43 -17.67 5.77
N VAL A 102 15.29 -17.96 5.16
CA VAL A 102 14.99 -19.24 4.51
C VAL A 102 15.08 -19.05 3.00
N ARG A 103 15.87 -19.86 2.30
CA ARG A 103 15.73 -20.08 0.85
C ARG A 103 14.48 -20.92 0.61
N ALA A 104 13.43 -20.34 0.04
CA ALA A 104 12.14 -21.00 -0.08
C ALA A 104 12.22 -22.22 -1.01
N ASP A 105 11.93 -23.40 -0.45
CA ASP A 105 11.84 -24.68 -1.15
C ASP A 105 10.72 -25.57 -0.56
N GLY A 106 9.52 -25.00 -0.40
CA GLY A 106 8.36 -25.76 0.06
C GLY A 106 8.29 -26.03 1.56
N GLN A 107 9.12 -25.37 2.37
CA GLN A 107 9.08 -25.52 3.83
C GLN A 107 7.72 -25.12 4.40
N ALA A 108 7.26 -25.84 5.43
CA ALA A 108 6.05 -25.54 6.16
C ALA A 108 6.35 -24.67 7.39
N VAL A 109 5.87 -23.43 7.37
CA VAL A 109 6.05 -22.44 8.43
C VAL A 109 4.83 -22.40 9.34
N ALA A 110 5.06 -22.55 10.65
CA ALA A 110 4.05 -22.36 11.68
C ALA A 110 3.68 -20.86 11.78
N LEU A 111 2.43 -20.55 11.43
CA LEU A 111 1.87 -19.21 11.55
C LEU A 111 0.39 -19.36 11.91
N SER A 112 -0.03 -18.76 13.02
CA SER A 112 -1.41 -18.87 13.48
C SER A 112 -2.03 -17.50 13.73
N GLY A 113 -3.27 -17.32 13.26
CA GLY A 113 -4.00 -16.08 13.46
C GLY A 113 -5.14 -15.93 12.46
N ARG A 114 -5.88 -14.83 12.60
CA ARG A 114 -6.77 -14.32 11.55
C ARG A 114 -6.18 -13.02 11.03
N GLY A 115 -6.37 -12.75 9.76
CA GLY A 115 -5.91 -11.53 9.13
C GLY A 115 -6.63 -11.27 7.83
N THR A 116 -6.39 -10.10 7.25
CA THR A 116 -6.90 -9.68 5.94
C THR A 116 -5.91 -9.94 4.81
N ALA A 117 -4.63 -10.16 5.14
CA ALA A 117 -3.58 -10.53 4.21
C ALA A 117 -2.39 -11.17 4.93
N LEU A 118 -1.45 -11.72 4.17
CA LEU A 118 -0.18 -12.26 4.65
C LEU A 118 0.96 -11.48 3.99
N THR A 119 1.80 -10.81 4.78
CA THR A 119 2.96 -10.07 4.29
C THR A 119 4.23 -10.86 4.57
N PHE A 120 5.10 -10.94 3.57
CA PHE A 120 6.45 -11.49 3.67
C PHE A 120 7.48 -10.37 3.53
N LEU A 121 8.53 -10.44 4.34
CA LEU A 121 9.76 -9.68 4.11
C LEU A 121 10.70 -10.56 3.30
N VAL A 122 11.00 -10.13 2.07
CA VAL A 122 11.67 -10.95 1.07
C VAL A 122 12.73 -10.18 0.30
N ALA A 123 13.59 -10.94 -0.35
CA ALA A 123 14.37 -10.50 -1.50
C ALA A 123 14.71 -11.73 -2.35
N ALA A 124 14.88 -11.53 -3.65
CA ALA A 124 15.41 -12.55 -4.53
C ALA A 124 16.89 -12.32 -4.85
N THR A 125 17.59 -13.38 -5.22
CA THR A 125 18.95 -13.33 -5.77
C THR A 125 18.96 -13.99 -7.15
N GLY A 126 19.81 -13.50 -8.06
CA GLY A 126 19.87 -14.00 -9.45
C GLY A 126 18.78 -13.50 -10.39
N GLY A 127 18.03 -12.47 -9.97
CA GLY A 127 16.87 -11.91 -10.68
C GLY A 127 15.57 -12.04 -9.89
N ASP A 128 14.50 -11.41 -10.38
CA ASP A 128 13.18 -11.52 -9.76
C ASP A 128 12.70 -12.98 -9.76
N VAL A 129 12.10 -13.41 -8.65
CA VAL A 129 11.60 -14.78 -8.47
C VAL A 129 10.13 -14.76 -8.11
N THR A 130 9.34 -15.52 -8.86
CA THR A 130 7.92 -15.79 -8.57
C THR A 130 7.74 -17.27 -8.26
N GLY A 131 6.98 -17.57 -7.21
CA GLY A 131 6.61 -18.95 -6.90
C GLY A 131 5.24 -19.07 -6.22
N THR A 132 4.68 -20.27 -6.26
CA THR A 132 3.36 -20.58 -5.68
C THR A 132 3.51 -21.25 -4.32
N GLY A 133 2.89 -20.66 -3.29
CA GLY A 133 2.80 -21.24 -1.95
C GLY A 133 1.37 -21.65 -1.58
N THR A 134 1.18 -22.11 -0.35
CA THR A 134 -0.14 -22.51 0.17
C THR A 134 -0.37 -22.01 1.58
N VAL A 135 -1.50 -21.34 1.82
CA VAL A 135 -2.02 -21.07 3.16
C VAL A 135 -2.92 -22.23 3.59
N ARG A 136 -2.64 -22.81 4.76
CA ARG A 136 -3.49 -23.83 5.39
C ARG A 136 -4.29 -23.19 6.51
N TYR A 137 -5.55 -23.60 6.65
CA TYR A 137 -6.47 -23.10 7.67
C TYR A 137 -6.77 -24.19 8.70
N ARG A 138 -7.22 -23.78 9.89
CA ARG A 138 -7.56 -24.71 10.99
C ARG A 138 -8.75 -25.62 10.68
N ASP A 139 -9.62 -25.22 9.77
CA ASP A 139 -10.77 -26.02 9.33
C ASP A 139 -10.40 -27.10 8.29
N GLY A 140 -9.11 -27.26 7.98
CA GLY A 140 -8.60 -28.22 6.99
C GLY A 140 -8.58 -27.68 5.56
N SER A 141 -9.24 -26.55 5.28
CA SER A 141 -9.21 -25.93 3.95
C SER A 141 -7.85 -25.31 3.64
N ARG A 142 -7.61 -25.03 2.35
CA ARG A 142 -6.37 -24.44 1.84
C ARG A 142 -6.66 -23.40 0.76
N SER A 143 -5.77 -22.43 0.60
CA SER A 143 -5.72 -21.53 -0.56
C SER A 143 -4.30 -21.42 -1.09
N THR A 144 -4.14 -21.33 -2.39
CA THR A 144 -2.86 -21.02 -3.03
C THR A 144 -2.63 -19.51 -3.03
N TYR A 145 -1.36 -19.12 -3.13
CA TYR A 145 -0.98 -17.74 -3.38
C TYR A 145 0.26 -17.72 -4.27
N GLU A 146 0.43 -16.63 -5.02
CA GLU A 146 1.64 -16.32 -5.76
C GLU A 146 2.44 -15.28 -4.98
N LEU A 147 3.75 -15.49 -4.88
CA LEU A 147 4.68 -14.57 -4.23
C LEU A 147 5.79 -14.23 -5.21
N THR A 148 5.88 -12.96 -5.57
CA THR A 148 6.97 -12.39 -6.38
C THR A 148 7.91 -11.61 -5.48
N ALA A 149 9.14 -12.09 -5.32
CA ALA A 149 10.21 -11.39 -4.66
C ALA A 149 11.09 -10.70 -5.71
N PRO A 150 11.22 -9.36 -5.68
CA PRO A 150 12.14 -8.69 -6.57
C PRO A 150 13.59 -8.91 -6.16
N ASP A 151 14.50 -8.82 -7.13
CA ASP A 151 15.93 -8.97 -6.94
C ASP A 151 16.47 -7.88 -5.99
N TRP A 152 17.34 -8.29 -5.07
CA TRP A 152 17.89 -7.40 -4.06
C TRP A 152 18.77 -6.29 -4.64
N ARG A 153 19.46 -6.51 -5.77
CA ARG A 153 20.39 -5.55 -6.41
C ARG A 153 19.75 -4.72 -7.52
N THR A 154 18.84 -5.32 -8.28
CA THR A 154 18.31 -4.75 -9.52
C THR A 154 16.81 -4.45 -9.48
N GLY A 155 16.08 -4.98 -8.49
CA GLY A 155 14.65 -4.73 -8.35
C GLY A 155 14.29 -3.26 -8.10
N PRO A 156 12.99 -2.92 -8.23
CA PRO A 156 12.52 -1.54 -8.22
C PRO A 156 12.72 -0.85 -6.87
N LEU A 157 13.27 0.37 -6.90
CA LEU A 157 13.41 1.21 -5.70
C LEU A 157 12.07 1.79 -5.21
N SER A 158 11.03 1.77 -6.04
CA SER A 158 9.70 2.34 -5.77
C SER A 158 8.82 1.51 -4.85
N THR A 159 9.08 0.21 -4.72
CA THR A 159 8.30 -0.72 -3.89
C THR A 159 9.10 -1.34 -2.75
N LYS A 160 10.35 -0.91 -2.54
CA LYS A 160 11.19 -1.42 -1.45
C LYS A 160 10.60 -1.12 -0.08
N ALA A 161 10.89 -2.00 0.87
CA ALA A 161 10.73 -1.73 2.30
C ALA A 161 11.93 -0.93 2.84
N VAL A 162 13.15 -1.26 2.43
CA VAL A 162 14.38 -0.53 2.80
C VAL A 162 15.41 -0.67 1.69
N ALA A 163 16.24 0.36 1.49
CA ALA A 163 17.46 0.30 0.69
C ALA A 163 18.66 0.55 1.59
N LEU A 164 19.73 -0.19 1.34
CA LEU A 164 21.01 -0.09 2.03
C LEU A 164 22.08 0.33 1.02
N PRO A 165 23.01 1.21 1.40
CA PRO A 165 23.98 1.78 0.47
C PRO A 165 25.12 0.83 0.07
N HIS A 166 25.36 -0.25 0.82
CA HIS A 166 26.48 -1.14 0.57
C HIS A 166 26.12 -2.63 0.51
N THR A 167 27.00 -3.37 -0.17
CA THR A 167 27.13 -4.83 -0.08
C THR A 167 28.44 -5.19 0.59
N ASN A 168 28.44 -6.26 1.38
CA ASN A 168 29.64 -6.85 1.94
C ASN A 168 30.08 -8.04 1.10
N SER A 169 31.40 -8.23 0.95
CA SER A 169 32.00 -9.39 0.27
C SER A 169 33.29 -9.81 0.97
N ALA A 170 33.87 -10.95 0.57
CA ALA A 170 35.21 -11.37 1.03
C ALA A 170 36.31 -10.32 0.76
N ALA A 171 36.14 -9.48 -0.26
CA ALA A 171 37.05 -8.38 -0.58
C ALA A 171 36.81 -7.10 0.25
N GLY A 172 35.82 -7.11 1.15
CA GLY A 172 35.36 -5.95 1.89
C GLY A 172 34.03 -5.40 1.38
N GLN A 173 33.65 -4.25 1.92
CA GLN A 173 32.42 -3.53 1.60
C GLN A 173 32.53 -2.82 0.24
N ARG A 174 31.42 -2.77 -0.51
CA ARG A 174 31.29 -2.11 -1.82
C ARG A 174 30.09 -1.20 -1.83
N ALA A 175 30.22 -0.02 -2.43
CA ALA A 175 29.09 0.89 -2.66
C ALA A 175 28.19 0.33 -3.75
N GLU A 176 27.08 -0.28 -3.33
CA GLU A 176 26.10 -0.92 -4.19
C GLU A 176 24.75 -0.93 -3.44
N THR A 177 23.75 -0.27 -4.01
CA THR A 177 22.44 -0.19 -3.37
C THR A 177 21.72 -1.53 -3.45
N VAL A 178 21.38 -2.08 -2.27
CA VAL A 178 20.61 -3.32 -2.15
C VAL A 178 19.34 -3.11 -1.34
N ARG A 179 18.32 -3.95 -1.58
CA ARG A 179 16.95 -3.71 -1.14
C ARG A 179 16.35 -4.95 -0.51
N LEU A 180 15.43 -4.71 0.40
CA LEU A 180 14.46 -5.70 0.87
C LEU A 180 13.05 -5.21 0.58
N TYR A 181 12.11 -6.14 0.42
CA TYR A 181 10.74 -5.86 0.02
C TYR A 181 9.73 -6.45 0.99
N ALA A 182 8.66 -5.72 1.25
CA ALA A 182 7.47 -6.25 1.89
C ALA A 182 6.45 -6.60 0.81
N VAL A 183 6.18 -7.89 0.60
CA VAL A 183 5.25 -8.37 -0.43
C VAL A 183 4.07 -9.04 0.25
N THR A 184 2.87 -8.61 -0.12
CA THR A 184 1.64 -9.05 0.54
C THR A 184 0.77 -9.88 -0.39
N VAL A 185 0.33 -11.03 0.10
CA VAL A 185 -0.51 -11.99 -0.63
C VAL A 185 -1.87 -12.14 0.08
N PRO A 186 -2.95 -12.51 -0.64
CA PRO A 186 -4.26 -12.66 -0.04
C PRO A 186 -4.33 -13.85 0.92
N VAL A 187 -5.20 -13.74 1.93
CA VAL A 187 -5.66 -14.84 2.77
C VAL A 187 -7.19 -14.83 2.78
N ARG A 188 -7.82 -15.98 3.02
CA ARG A 188 -9.28 -16.04 3.12
C ARG A 188 -9.76 -15.29 4.36
N THR A 189 -10.51 -14.22 4.13
CA THR A 189 -11.09 -13.37 5.18
C THR A 189 -11.88 -14.19 6.20
N GLY A 190 -11.70 -13.88 7.48
CA GLY A 190 -12.39 -14.53 8.59
C GLY A 190 -11.91 -15.94 8.94
N ARG A 191 -11.05 -16.56 8.12
CA ARG A 191 -10.51 -17.91 8.38
C ARG A 191 -9.29 -17.84 9.29
N GLN A 192 -9.14 -18.87 10.11
CA GLN A 192 -8.01 -19.03 11.01
C GLN A 192 -6.87 -19.75 10.30
N VAL A 193 -5.79 -19.05 10.00
CA VAL A 193 -4.55 -19.65 9.46
C VAL A 193 -3.92 -20.57 10.49
N SER A 194 -3.41 -21.71 10.04
CA SER A 194 -2.71 -22.72 10.83
C SER A 194 -1.23 -22.86 10.45
N SER A 195 -0.91 -22.72 9.17
CA SER A 195 0.47 -22.73 8.65
C SER A 195 0.53 -22.17 7.24
N VAL A 196 1.72 -21.80 6.80
CA VAL A 196 2.02 -21.36 5.43
C VAL A 196 3.08 -22.28 4.85
N VAL A 197 2.86 -22.79 3.65
CA VAL A 197 3.88 -23.51 2.86
C VAL A 197 4.50 -22.52 1.90
N LEU A 198 5.82 -22.32 2.02
CA LEU A 198 6.57 -21.44 1.14
C LEU A 198 6.55 -21.94 -0.32
N PRO A 199 6.80 -21.06 -1.30
CA PRO A 199 7.05 -21.50 -2.66
C PRO A 199 8.19 -22.52 -2.73
N LYS A 200 8.13 -23.41 -3.73
CA LYS A 200 9.28 -24.24 -4.09
C LYS A 200 10.33 -23.41 -4.80
N ASP A 201 11.58 -23.83 -4.70
CA ASP A 201 12.69 -23.20 -5.42
C ASP A 201 12.42 -23.28 -6.94
N PRO A 202 12.46 -22.15 -7.68
CA PRO A 202 12.30 -22.16 -9.13
C PRO A 202 13.45 -22.88 -9.88
N GLY A 203 14.60 -23.15 -9.24
CA GLY A 203 15.72 -23.90 -9.81
C GLY A 203 17.09 -23.25 -9.58
N THR A 204 18.14 -23.88 -10.13
CA THR A 204 19.53 -23.48 -9.85
C THR A 204 19.86 -22.05 -10.29
N GLY A 205 20.34 -21.24 -9.35
CA GLY A 205 20.89 -19.90 -9.62
C GLY A 205 19.92 -18.73 -9.41
N ARG A 206 18.69 -19.00 -8.92
CA ARG A 206 17.76 -17.97 -8.46
C ARG A 206 17.03 -18.39 -7.21
N ASP A 207 17.22 -17.68 -6.11
CA ASP A 207 16.61 -18.02 -4.83
C ASP A 207 15.59 -16.96 -4.40
N LEU A 208 14.49 -17.41 -3.80
CA LEU A 208 13.57 -16.55 -3.04
C LEU A 208 13.90 -16.66 -1.55
N HIS A 209 14.29 -15.55 -0.94
CA HIS A 209 14.64 -15.51 0.48
C HIS A 209 13.50 -14.93 1.32
N VAL A 210 13.15 -15.58 2.43
CA VAL A 210 12.16 -15.12 3.39
C VAL A 210 12.81 -14.83 4.73
N PHE A 211 12.78 -13.55 5.14
CA PHE A 211 13.34 -13.07 6.41
C PHE A 211 12.30 -13.03 7.53
N SER A 212 11.06 -12.70 7.17
CA SER A 212 9.95 -12.59 8.12
C SER A 212 8.63 -12.82 7.40
N MET A 213 7.60 -13.25 8.12
CA MET A 213 6.22 -13.21 7.66
C MET A 213 5.26 -12.91 8.80
N ALA A 214 4.18 -12.20 8.51
CA ALA A 214 3.14 -11.93 9.48
C ALA A 214 1.78 -11.73 8.81
N LEU A 215 0.72 -12.06 9.55
CA LEU A 215 -0.64 -11.74 9.13
C LEU A 215 -0.91 -10.26 9.40
N ARG A 216 -1.44 -9.57 8.38
CA ARG A 216 -2.02 -8.25 8.57
C ARG A 216 -3.30 -8.41 9.37
N ARG A 217 -3.32 -7.80 10.55
CA ARG A 217 -4.50 -7.88 11.44
C ARG A 217 -5.65 -7.12 10.80
N ASP A 218 -6.85 -7.66 10.96
CA ASP A 218 -8.06 -6.88 10.71
C ASP A 218 -8.15 -5.75 11.75
N THR A 219 -8.81 -4.67 11.37
CA THR A 219 -9.06 -3.49 12.20
C THR A 219 -10.56 -3.29 12.39
N PRO A 220 -11.31 -4.31 12.87
CA PRO A 220 -12.75 -4.20 13.00
C PRO A 220 -13.10 -3.06 13.96
N GLY A 221 -14.11 -2.28 13.59
CA GLY A 221 -14.56 -1.12 14.36
C GLY A 221 -13.69 0.13 14.19
N TRP A 222 -12.75 0.16 13.25
CA TRP A 222 -12.06 1.39 12.82
C TRP A 222 -12.47 1.79 11.41
N THR A 223 -12.51 3.10 11.17
CA THR A 223 -12.74 3.73 9.87
C THR A 223 -11.66 4.78 9.62
N GLY A 224 -11.05 4.76 8.43
CA GLY A 224 -10.19 5.85 7.98
C GLY A 224 -11.03 7.12 7.81
N SER A 225 -10.72 8.16 8.58
CA SER A 225 -11.42 9.45 8.51
C SER A 225 -10.71 10.45 7.61
N TRP A 226 -9.39 10.34 7.51
CA TRP A 226 -8.53 11.16 6.67
C TRP A 226 -7.25 10.37 6.37
N ALA A 227 -6.71 10.50 5.18
CA ALA A 227 -5.38 10.02 4.81
C ALA A 227 -4.84 10.86 3.66
N ALA A 228 -3.52 10.78 3.46
CA ALA A 228 -2.80 11.35 2.33
C ALA A 228 -1.59 10.48 2.00
N SER A 229 -1.23 10.40 0.73
CA SER A 229 -0.06 9.63 0.28
C SER A 229 1.23 10.43 0.35
N SER A 230 2.32 9.80 0.78
CA SER A 230 3.67 10.32 0.53
C SER A 230 3.98 10.32 -0.98
N ALA A 231 4.18 11.52 -1.51
CA ALA A 231 4.43 11.80 -2.93
C ALA A 231 5.93 11.76 -3.29
N GLY A 232 6.81 11.78 -2.29
CA GLY A 232 8.25 11.60 -2.45
C GLY A 232 9.01 11.91 -1.16
N TYR A 233 10.32 11.71 -1.20
CA TYR A 233 11.24 12.13 -0.14
C TYR A 233 11.95 13.40 -0.58
N THR A 234 11.68 14.52 0.09
CA THR A 234 12.13 15.85 -0.38
C THR A 234 12.95 16.56 0.68
N LYS A 235 13.80 17.51 0.26
CA LYS A 235 14.45 18.44 1.18
C LYS A 235 13.39 19.26 1.91
N VAL A 236 13.48 19.31 3.24
CA VAL A 236 12.60 20.07 4.12
C VAL A 236 13.41 20.79 5.20
N GLY A 237 12.78 21.70 5.92
CA GLY A 237 13.43 22.38 7.03
C GLY A 237 14.65 23.22 6.59
N PRO A 238 15.78 23.19 7.34
CA PRO A 238 16.11 22.21 8.37
C PRO A 238 15.26 22.41 9.63
N TRP A 239 14.58 21.36 10.07
CA TRP A 239 13.88 21.36 11.35
C TRP A 239 14.82 20.86 12.43
N ARG A 240 14.92 21.58 13.54
CA ARG A 240 15.81 21.24 14.66
C ARG A 240 15.10 21.55 15.95
N ASP A 241 14.74 20.50 16.69
CA ASP A 241 14.03 20.62 17.97
C ASP A 241 12.79 21.52 17.85
N GLN A 242 11.85 21.08 17.01
CA GLN A 242 10.67 21.83 16.57
C GLN A 242 9.41 20.98 16.57
N THR A 243 8.27 21.64 16.67
CA THR A 243 6.96 20.99 16.59
C THR A 243 6.25 21.41 15.32
N LEU A 244 5.85 20.42 14.53
CA LEU A 244 4.93 20.60 13.41
C LEU A 244 3.50 20.42 13.91
N ARG A 245 2.57 21.23 13.39
CA ARG A 245 1.14 21.17 13.65
C ARG A 245 0.41 21.16 12.31
N LEU A 246 0.00 19.95 11.91
CA LEU A 246 -0.63 19.71 10.64
C LEU A 246 -2.14 19.83 10.76
N VAL A 247 -2.74 20.64 9.90
CA VAL A 247 -4.20 20.74 9.79
C VAL A 247 -4.66 19.65 8.83
N VAL A 248 -5.62 18.83 9.25
CA VAL A 248 -6.24 17.78 8.42
C VAL A 248 -7.76 17.83 8.55
N HIS A 249 -8.49 17.49 7.50
CA HIS A 249 -9.96 17.53 7.50
C HIS A 249 -10.54 16.12 7.68
N ALA A 250 -11.05 15.84 8.87
CA ALA A 250 -11.65 14.56 9.20
C ALA A 250 -13.05 14.45 8.60
N GLY A 251 -13.24 13.54 7.64
CA GLY A 251 -14.55 13.28 7.04
C GLY A 251 -15.50 12.53 7.97
N ALA A 252 -15.03 11.43 8.58
CA ALA A 252 -15.84 10.60 9.47
C ALA A 252 -15.57 10.90 10.96
N GLY A 253 -16.64 10.97 11.76
CA GLY A 253 -16.53 11.17 13.20
C GLY A 253 -16.40 9.86 14.00
N GLY A 254 -15.90 9.96 15.24
CA GLY A 254 -15.84 8.82 16.17
C GLY A 254 -15.40 9.22 17.57
N LYS A 255 -15.50 8.29 18.53
CA LYS A 255 -15.23 8.54 19.96
C LYS A 255 -13.78 8.35 20.39
N GLN A 256 -13.02 7.62 19.57
CA GLN A 256 -11.58 7.42 19.74
C GLN A 256 -10.91 7.64 18.40
N ALA A 257 -9.65 8.07 18.46
CA ALA A 257 -8.81 8.27 17.30
C ALA A 257 -7.49 7.51 17.44
N ARG A 258 -6.82 7.25 16.31
CA ARG A 258 -5.39 6.92 16.27
C ARG A 258 -4.76 7.57 15.04
N ILE A 259 -3.48 7.91 15.16
CA ILE A 259 -2.73 8.63 14.13
C ILE A 259 -1.68 7.70 13.53
N ARG A 260 -1.53 7.74 12.20
CA ARG A 260 -0.48 7.04 11.47
C ARG A 260 0.57 8.02 10.96
N LEU A 261 1.82 7.80 11.38
CA LEU A 261 3.00 8.46 10.86
C LEU A 261 3.82 7.44 10.04
N GLU A 262 4.50 7.90 9.00
CA GLU A 262 5.33 7.06 8.14
C GLU A 262 6.66 7.72 7.79
N ASN A 263 7.71 6.89 7.71
CA ASN A 263 9.05 7.27 7.29
C ASN A 263 9.40 6.62 5.95
N THR A 264 8.41 6.56 5.05
CA THR A 264 8.50 5.94 3.73
C THR A 264 9.61 6.59 2.90
N PHE A 265 10.31 5.78 2.08
CA PHE A 265 11.43 6.19 1.21
C PHE A 265 12.70 6.72 1.92
N ALA A 266 12.64 7.01 3.22
CA ALA A 266 13.78 7.50 3.99
C ALA A 266 14.84 6.40 4.14
N ALA A 267 16.11 6.81 4.14
CA ALA A 267 17.25 5.92 4.39
C ALA A 267 17.61 5.81 5.88
N THR A 268 17.11 6.72 6.72
CA THR A 268 17.43 6.79 8.15
C THR A 268 16.17 6.89 9.02
N PRO A 269 16.21 6.44 10.28
CA PRO A 269 15.11 6.61 11.22
C PRO A 269 14.78 8.08 11.51
N VAL A 270 13.52 8.33 11.89
CA VAL A 270 13.08 9.62 12.44
C VAL A 270 12.60 9.46 13.89
N ASP A 271 12.99 10.41 14.74
CA ASP A 271 12.60 10.48 16.15
C ASP A 271 11.43 11.44 16.37
N ILE A 272 10.32 10.90 16.87
CA ILE A 272 9.16 11.66 17.32
C ILE A 272 9.21 11.77 18.84
N GLY A 273 9.50 12.95 19.37
CA GLY A 273 9.67 13.19 20.81
C GLY A 273 8.36 13.22 21.60
N ALA A 274 7.31 13.75 20.97
CA ALA A 274 5.95 13.77 21.50
C ALA A 274 4.96 13.98 20.35
N ALA A 275 3.69 13.60 20.55
CA ALA A 275 2.61 13.94 19.63
C ALA A 275 1.30 14.20 20.37
N SER A 276 0.38 14.93 19.73
CA SER A 276 -0.95 15.24 20.24
C SER A 276 -1.96 15.47 19.11
N VAL A 277 -3.23 15.44 19.47
CA VAL A 277 -4.35 15.79 18.57
C VAL A 277 -5.32 16.77 19.26
N ALA A 278 -5.88 17.70 18.49
CA ALA A 278 -6.94 18.61 18.94
C ALA A 278 -7.92 18.90 17.81
N VAL A 279 -9.13 19.37 18.14
CA VAL A 279 -10.02 20.01 17.16
C VAL A 279 -9.48 21.41 16.88
N GLN A 280 -9.44 21.82 15.62
CA GLN A 280 -9.01 23.17 15.24
C GLN A 280 -10.05 24.21 15.68
N GLY A 281 -9.59 25.29 16.30
CA GLY A 281 -10.40 26.49 16.54
C GLY A 281 -10.30 27.44 15.35
N SER A 282 -9.14 28.10 15.22
CA SER A 282 -8.83 28.99 14.09
C SER A 282 -7.33 29.03 13.86
N GLY A 283 -6.88 29.02 12.60
CA GLY A 283 -5.45 29.01 12.29
C GLY A 283 -4.71 27.87 13.01
N ALA A 284 -3.65 28.20 13.76
CA ALA A 284 -2.93 27.25 14.61
C ALA A 284 -3.58 27.02 15.99
N GLN A 285 -4.60 27.79 16.37
CA GLN A 285 -5.26 27.69 17.67
C GLN A 285 -6.13 26.44 17.77
N ALA A 286 -5.98 25.70 18.85
CA ALA A 286 -6.85 24.57 19.18
C ALA A 286 -8.15 25.05 19.83
N ALA A 287 -9.28 24.43 19.49
CA ALA A 287 -10.58 24.70 20.10
C ALA A 287 -10.67 24.23 21.56
N GLY A 288 -9.78 23.32 21.95
CA GLY A 288 -9.67 22.80 23.31
C GLY A 288 -8.25 22.35 23.60
N LYS A 289 -8.04 21.78 24.79
CA LYS A 289 -6.71 21.28 25.22
C LYS A 289 -6.25 20.14 24.30
N PRO A 290 -5.07 20.22 23.67
CA PRO A 290 -4.52 19.10 22.91
C PRO A 290 -4.36 17.84 23.77
N VAL A 291 -4.82 16.72 23.22
CA VAL A 291 -4.78 15.39 23.85
C VAL A 291 -3.49 14.69 23.43
N PRO A 292 -2.63 14.27 24.38
CA PRO A 292 -1.37 13.62 24.05
C PRO A 292 -1.61 12.23 23.43
N LEU A 293 -0.69 11.83 22.56
CA LEU A 293 -0.65 10.51 21.94
C LEU A 293 0.50 9.70 22.55
N THR A 294 0.34 8.39 22.56
CA THR A 294 1.39 7.43 22.94
C THR A 294 1.61 6.42 21.84
N PHE A 295 2.74 5.71 21.87
CA PHE A 295 3.13 4.68 20.93
C PHE A 295 3.62 3.47 21.73
N GLY A 296 2.80 2.42 21.83
CA GLY A 296 3.10 1.27 22.68
C GLY A 296 3.22 1.65 24.16
N GLY A 297 2.44 2.63 24.62
CA GLY A 297 2.47 3.17 25.98
C GLY A 297 3.53 4.26 26.22
N HIS A 298 4.40 4.54 25.25
CA HIS A 298 5.46 5.54 25.38
C HIS A 298 5.07 6.88 24.75
N ARG A 299 5.54 8.00 25.32
CA ARG A 299 5.28 9.35 24.77
C ARG A 299 6.00 9.60 23.44
N SER A 300 7.15 8.96 23.24
CA SER A 300 7.99 9.10 22.06
C SER A 300 8.04 7.81 21.25
N THR A 301 8.44 7.90 19.99
CA THR A 301 8.72 6.75 19.14
C THR A 301 9.83 7.05 18.15
N ARG A 302 10.59 6.03 17.77
CA ARG A 302 11.55 6.05 16.66
C ARG A 302 11.00 5.22 15.52
N ILE A 303 10.79 5.83 14.37
CA ILE A 303 10.27 5.17 13.16
C ILE A 303 11.46 4.80 12.26
N PRO A 304 11.77 3.51 12.07
CA PRO A 304 12.86 3.08 11.18
C PRO A 304 12.67 3.55 9.73
N ALA A 305 13.74 3.48 8.94
CA ALA A 305 13.69 3.68 7.50
C ALA A 305 12.60 2.81 6.85
N GLY A 306 11.74 3.41 6.04
CA GLY A 306 10.67 2.74 5.30
C GLY A 306 9.47 2.25 6.14
N ALA A 307 9.52 2.39 7.47
CA ALA A 307 8.49 1.89 8.37
C ALA A 307 7.44 2.94 8.73
N GLN A 308 6.41 2.49 9.44
CA GLN A 308 5.29 3.28 9.96
C GLN A 308 5.22 3.20 11.49
N ALA A 309 4.49 4.14 12.09
CA ALA A 309 4.07 4.08 13.49
C ALA A 309 2.61 4.48 13.61
N PHE A 310 1.85 3.67 14.33
CA PHE A 310 0.51 4.01 14.78
C PHE A 310 0.58 4.45 16.24
N SER A 311 -0.10 5.54 16.57
CA SER A 311 -0.36 5.84 17.98
C SER A 311 -1.26 4.77 18.60
N ASP A 312 -1.17 4.61 19.92
CA ASP A 312 -2.18 3.88 20.66
C ASP A 312 -3.55 4.59 20.49
N PRO A 313 -4.67 3.85 20.58
CA PRO A 313 -6.00 4.44 20.58
C PRO A 313 -6.15 5.47 21.70
N VAL A 314 -6.62 6.67 21.36
CA VAL A 314 -6.87 7.75 22.33
C VAL A 314 -8.36 8.08 22.41
N ARG A 315 -8.86 8.30 23.63
CA ARG A 315 -10.23 8.81 23.84
C ARG A 315 -10.28 10.29 23.46
N PHE A 316 -10.75 10.54 22.26
CA PHE A 316 -10.85 11.85 21.66
C PHE A 316 -12.01 11.82 20.67
N THR A 317 -13.07 12.58 20.96
CA THR A 317 -14.22 12.68 20.06
C THR A 317 -13.83 13.53 18.86
N VAL A 318 -13.79 12.91 17.70
CA VAL A 318 -13.65 13.57 16.40
C VAL A 318 -15.06 13.83 15.87
N PRO A 319 -15.50 15.10 15.74
CA PRO A 319 -16.70 15.40 14.98
C PRO A 319 -16.46 15.10 13.49
N ALA A 320 -17.51 14.68 12.78
CA ALA A 320 -17.45 14.52 11.33
C ALA A 320 -17.31 15.90 10.64
N ASP A 321 -16.75 15.91 9.43
CA ASP A 321 -16.60 17.13 8.60
C ASP A 321 -15.90 18.28 9.35
N THR A 322 -14.80 17.97 10.05
CA THR A 322 -14.13 18.92 10.96
C THR A 322 -12.61 18.90 10.81
N ASN A 323 -11.98 20.06 10.94
CA ASN A 323 -10.54 20.16 10.94
C ASN A 323 -9.93 19.76 12.28
N LEU A 324 -8.86 18.96 12.23
CA LEU A 324 -8.03 18.57 13.36
C LEU A 324 -6.65 19.21 13.26
N LEU A 325 -6.03 19.38 14.41
CA LEU A 325 -4.63 19.75 14.57
C LEU A 325 -3.88 18.50 15.06
N VAL A 326 -3.07 17.90 14.20
CA VAL A 326 -2.16 16.81 14.57
C VAL A 326 -0.78 17.42 14.76
N SER A 327 -0.29 17.43 15.99
CA SER A 327 1.01 18.03 16.31
C SER A 327 2.02 16.97 16.73
N PHE A 328 3.25 17.05 16.22
CA PHE A 328 4.35 16.18 16.64
C PHE A 328 5.68 16.94 16.70
N HIS A 329 6.50 16.58 17.69
CA HIS A 329 7.81 17.15 17.95
C HIS A 329 8.90 16.30 17.29
N LEU A 330 9.75 16.97 16.50
CA LEU A 330 10.96 16.41 15.90
C LEU A 330 12.14 16.74 16.81
N ALA A 331 12.54 15.76 17.63
CA ALA A 331 13.60 15.94 18.62
C ALA A 331 15.01 16.02 17.98
N GLY A 332 15.20 15.30 16.88
CA GLY A 332 16.43 15.32 16.09
C GLY A 332 16.37 16.28 14.89
N PRO A 333 17.52 16.56 14.25
CA PRO A 333 17.54 17.33 13.02
C PRO A 333 16.87 16.57 11.87
N VAL A 334 16.00 17.26 11.13
CA VAL A 334 15.34 16.72 9.93
C VAL A 334 15.57 17.68 8.76
N GLY A 335 16.36 17.24 7.78
CA GLY A 335 16.64 17.98 6.54
C GLY A 335 15.95 17.43 5.29
N ALA A 336 15.35 16.24 5.40
CA ALA A 336 14.53 15.62 4.37
C ALA A 336 13.43 14.77 5.03
N ALA A 337 12.28 14.65 4.38
CA ALA A 337 11.14 13.89 4.89
C ALA A 337 10.31 13.32 3.74
N PRO A 338 9.57 12.21 3.99
CA PRO A 338 8.43 11.87 3.16
C PRO A 338 7.39 12.98 3.27
N VAL A 339 6.93 13.47 2.13
CA VAL A 339 5.94 14.55 2.06
C VAL A 339 4.79 14.19 1.15
N HIS A 340 3.59 14.53 1.59
CA HIS A 340 2.51 14.84 0.68
C HIS A 340 2.61 16.32 0.28
N LYS A 341 2.75 16.60 -1.03
CA LYS A 341 3.14 17.92 -1.54
C LYS A 341 1.98 18.91 -1.64
N GLU A 342 0.85 18.50 -2.20
CA GLU A 342 -0.29 19.39 -2.47
C GLU A 342 -1.35 19.28 -1.37
N ALA A 343 -1.02 19.75 -0.16
CA ALA A 343 -1.97 19.62 0.95
C ALA A 343 -3.27 20.41 0.74
N ILE A 344 -3.24 21.46 -0.10
CA ILE A 344 -4.33 22.45 -0.28
C ILE A 344 -4.88 22.96 1.06
N GLN A 345 -3.97 23.01 2.05
CA GLN A 345 -4.26 23.30 3.44
C GLN A 345 -3.03 23.95 4.07
N GLN A 346 -3.27 25.03 4.82
CA GLN A 346 -2.21 25.66 5.62
C GLN A 346 -2.05 24.93 6.96
N SER A 347 -0.83 24.51 7.23
CA SER A 347 -0.34 23.91 8.47
C SER A 347 0.72 24.82 9.11
N TYR A 348 1.25 24.44 10.27
CA TYR A 348 2.09 25.32 11.09
C TYR A 348 3.32 24.63 11.66
N VAL A 349 4.32 25.42 12.02
CA VAL A 349 5.56 24.95 12.66
C VAL A 349 6.00 25.95 13.71
N SER A 350 6.51 25.45 14.85
CA SER A 350 7.08 26.29 15.91
C SER A 350 8.47 26.82 15.51
N ALA A 351 9.00 27.80 16.24
CA ALA A 351 10.33 28.36 15.95
C ALA A 351 11.46 27.32 16.11
N PRO A 352 12.54 27.36 15.32
CA PRO A 352 13.72 26.51 15.52
C PRO A 352 14.23 26.52 16.96
N GLY A 353 14.52 25.33 17.52
CA GLY A 353 14.97 25.19 18.91
C GLY A 353 13.92 25.51 19.99
N SER A 354 12.65 25.60 19.62
CA SER A 354 11.58 25.90 20.59
C SER A 354 11.09 24.69 21.37
N GLY A 355 11.56 23.49 21.04
CA GLY A 355 11.24 22.26 21.74
C GLY A 355 9.86 21.67 21.42
N ASP A 356 9.40 20.84 22.35
CA ASP A 356 8.06 20.27 22.31
C ASP A 356 6.99 21.32 22.65
N ARG A 357 6.20 21.67 21.63
CA ARG A 357 5.05 22.57 21.68
C ARG A 357 3.74 21.84 21.41
N THR A 358 3.75 20.50 21.37
CA THR A 358 2.59 19.70 20.97
C THR A 358 1.35 20.00 21.80
N ARG A 359 1.52 20.32 23.09
CA ARG A 359 0.42 20.62 24.02
C ARG A 359 -0.05 22.08 24.03
N ASP A 360 0.59 22.98 23.29
CA ASP A 360 0.24 24.40 23.30
C ASP A 360 -1.03 24.66 22.50
N ALA A 361 -2.10 25.12 23.15
CA ALA A 361 -3.36 25.41 22.48
C ALA A 361 -3.30 26.72 21.67
N ALA A 362 -2.49 27.68 22.09
CA ALA A 362 -2.41 29.01 21.50
C ALA A 362 -1.64 29.01 20.17
N ALA A 363 -2.09 29.82 19.21
CA ALA A 363 -1.42 29.98 17.93
C ALA A 363 -0.01 30.59 18.05
N THR A 364 0.26 31.35 19.11
CA THR A 364 1.55 32.04 19.34
C THR A 364 2.75 31.10 19.48
N ALA A 365 2.53 29.82 19.80
CA ALA A 365 3.59 28.81 19.80
C ALA A 365 4.08 28.41 18.39
N TYR A 366 3.33 28.80 17.36
CA TYR A 366 3.55 28.39 15.98
C TYR A 366 3.76 29.61 15.09
N THR A 367 5.03 29.96 14.88
CA THR A 367 5.43 31.20 14.19
C THR A 367 5.63 31.03 12.68
N GLY A 368 5.67 29.79 12.18
CA GLY A 368 5.82 29.50 10.76
C GLY A 368 4.65 28.70 10.19
N THR A 369 4.57 28.66 8.86
CA THR A 369 3.53 27.94 8.11
C THR A 369 4.13 26.86 7.22
N LEU A 370 3.31 25.86 6.89
CA LEU A 370 3.61 24.76 5.97
C LEU A 370 2.43 24.59 5.02
N THR A 371 2.70 24.19 3.78
CA THR A 371 1.69 23.85 2.77
C THR A 371 1.78 22.40 2.31
N THR A 372 2.49 21.57 3.08
CA THR A 372 2.69 20.14 2.87
C THR A 372 2.31 19.35 4.13
N TRP A 373 2.06 18.05 3.97
CA TRP A 373 1.96 17.12 5.12
C TRP A 373 3.17 16.19 5.15
N PRO A 374 4.22 16.52 5.92
CA PRO A 374 5.34 15.61 6.16
C PRO A 374 4.96 14.53 7.18
N PHE A 375 5.41 13.29 6.97
CA PHE A 375 5.24 12.11 7.84
C PHE A 375 3.80 11.64 8.15
N LEU A 376 2.81 12.53 8.23
CA LEU A 376 1.45 12.18 8.59
C LEU A 376 0.70 11.57 7.40
N SER A 377 0.27 10.31 7.55
CA SER A 377 -0.39 9.57 6.47
C SER A 377 -1.76 9.00 6.81
N GLY A 378 -2.27 9.18 8.05
CA GLY A 378 -3.62 8.75 8.38
C GLY A 378 -4.16 9.21 9.73
N VAL A 379 -5.47 9.41 9.78
CA VAL A 379 -6.27 9.56 10.99
C VAL A 379 -7.42 8.57 10.91
N ASP A 380 -7.44 7.61 11.82
CA ASP A 380 -8.52 6.65 11.96
C ASP A 380 -9.38 7.00 13.16
N VAL A 381 -10.68 6.72 13.06
CA VAL A 381 -11.65 6.86 14.15
C VAL A 381 -12.37 5.55 14.41
N THR A 382 -12.81 5.32 15.64
CA THR A 382 -13.62 4.14 15.95
C THR A 382 -15.07 4.33 15.51
N GLY A 383 -15.66 3.26 14.98
CA GLY A 383 -17.02 3.21 14.44
C GLY A 383 -17.02 3.19 12.91
N GLY A 384 -18.23 3.28 12.33
CA GLY A 384 -18.43 3.31 10.89
C GLY A 384 -18.26 1.95 10.18
N PRO A 385 -18.66 1.87 8.91
CA PRO A 385 -18.60 0.65 8.09
C PRO A 385 -17.22 0.39 7.45
N GLY A 386 -16.25 1.29 7.63
CA GLY A 386 -14.96 1.29 6.93
C GLY A 386 -14.79 2.51 6.03
N SER A 387 -13.80 2.45 5.14
CA SER A 387 -13.38 3.57 4.30
C SER A 387 -13.52 3.27 2.79
N ILE A 388 -13.85 4.34 2.06
CA ILE A 388 -13.74 4.43 0.61
C ILE A 388 -12.44 5.17 0.31
N VAL A 389 -11.62 4.60 -0.56
CA VAL A 389 -10.32 5.14 -0.94
C VAL A 389 -10.42 5.82 -2.30
N ALA A 390 -10.14 7.12 -2.37
CA ALA A 390 -9.98 7.82 -3.64
C ALA A 390 -8.50 7.74 -4.07
N LEU A 391 -8.19 6.91 -5.06
CA LEU A 391 -6.86 6.78 -5.65
C LEU A 391 -6.81 7.63 -6.93
N GLY A 392 -5.89 8.59 -7.00
CA GLY A 392 -5.78 9.39 -8.21
C GLY A 392 -4.61 10.35 -8.28
N ASP A 393 -4.72 11.27 -9.24
CA ASP A 393 -3.73 12.32 -9.50
C ASP A 393 -4.10 13.69 -8.88
N SER A 394 -3.64 14.79 -9.48
CA SER A 394 -3.86 16.17 -9.04
C SER A 394 -5.33 16.57 -8.93
N ILE A 395 -6.22 16.00 -9.75
CA ILE A 395 -7.66 16.31 -9.68
C ILE A 395 -8.24 15.70 -8.40
N THR A 396 -7.80 14.50 -8.03
CA THR A 396 -8.19 13.84 -6.79
C THR A 396 -7.50 14.45 -5.58
N ASP A 397 -6.24 14.83 -5.71
CA ASP A 397 -5.47 15.57 -4.71
C ASP A 397 -6.18 16.89 -4.34
N GLY A 398 -6.76 17.54 -5.35
CA GLY A 398 -7.59 18.73 -5.19
C GLY A 398 -6.95 20.02 -5.67
N VAL A 399 -5.98 19.92 -6.57
CA VAL A 399 -5.32 21.07 -7.19
C VAL A 399 -6.37 22.00 -7.79
N LYS A 400 -6.21 23.32 -7.57
CA LYS A 400 -7.16 24.40 -7.90
C LYS A 400 -8.43 24.49 -7.04
N SER A 401 -8.63 23.64 -6.04
CA SER A 401 -9.63 23.94 -5.02
C SER A 401 -9.18 25.10 -4.11
N THR A 402 -10.15 25.83 -3.55
CA THR A 402 -9.86 26.93 -2.62
C THR A 402 -9.12 26.41 -1.38
N SER A 403 -7.90 26.92 -1.15
CA SER A 403 -7.03 26.52 -0.04
C SER A 403 -7.74 26.63 1.32
N GLY A 404 -7.70 25.56 2.10
CA GLY A 404 -8.30 25.48 3.43
C GLY A 404 -9.83 25.42 3.47
N ALA A 405 -10.52 25.48 2.33
CA ALA A 405 -11.98 25.43 2.27
C ALA A 405 -12.53 23.99 2.25
N ASN A 406 -11.67 22.98 2.12
CA ASN A 406 -12.04 21.55 2.06
C ASN A 406 -13.09 21.26 0.97
N ARG A 407 -12.88 21.81 -0.23
CA ARG A 407 -13.78 21.71 -1.40
C ARG A 407 -13.34 20.69 -2.44
N ARG A 408 -12.38 19.83 -2.08
CA ARG A 408 -11.93 18.72 -2.91
C ARG A 408 -13.06 17.73 -3.09
N TRP A 409 -13.14 17.06 -4.24
CA TRP A 409 -14.25 16.14 -4.50
C TRP A 409 -14.35 15.01 -3.45
N PRO A 410 -13.25 14.46 -2.86
CA PRO A 410 -13.35 13.49 -1.77
C PRO A 410 -13.91 14.09 -0.47
N ASP A 411 -13.64 15.36 -0.16
CA ASP A 411 -14.21 16.05 1.02
C ASP A 411 -15.73 16.25 0.84
N VAL A 412 -16.15 16.68 -0.36
CA VAL A 412 -17.58 16.83 -0.68
C VAL A 412 -18.28 15.47 -0.62
N LEU A 413 -17.65 14.41 -1.14
CA LEU A 413 -18.18 13.05 -1.06
C LEU A 413 -18.30 12.56 0.40
N ALA A 414 -17.29 12.83 1.24
CA ALA A 414 -17.34 12.53 2.67
C ALA A 414 -18.56 13.19 3.32
N ARG A 415 -18.76 14.50 3.10
CA ARG A 415 -19.94 15.23 3.60
C ARG A 415 -21.25 14.60 3.15
N ARG A 416 -21.35 14.18 1.88
CA ARG A 416 -22.55 13.51 1.35
C ARG A 416 -22.84 12.22 2.11
N PHE A 417 -21.83 11.37 2.36
CA PHE A 417 -21.99 10.16 3.18
C PHE A 417 -22.43 10.46 4.62
N GLN A 418 -21.95 11.54 5.23
CA GLN A 418 -22.27 11.87 6.61
C GLN A 418 -23.67 12.48 6.78
N ARG A 419 -24.17 13.23 5.77
CA ARG A 419 -25.46 13.95 5.82
C ARG A 419 -26.66 13.09 5.45
N GLN A 420 -26.46 12.08 4.62
CA GLN A 420 -27.53 11.16 4.24
C GLN A 420 -27.89 10.17 5.37
N SER A 421 -29.08 9.55 5.28
CA SER A 421 -29.61 8.58 6.27
C SER A 421 -29.91 7.19 5.71
N ALA A 422 -29.85 6.99 4.39
CA ALA A 422 -30.26 5.76 3.71
C ALA A 422 -29.15 4.69 3.63
N LEU A 423 -27.88 5.06 3.79
CA LEU A 423 -26.71 4.22 3.62
C LEU A 423 -25.80 4.29 4.84
N PRO A 424 -24.92 3.29 5.04
CA PRO A 424 -23.86 3.39 6.03
C PRO A 424 -22.95 4.61 5.77
N LYS A 425 -22.49 5.24 6.85
CA LYS A 425 -21.67 6.47 6.80
C LYS A 425 -20.18 6.13 6.67
N TYR A 426 -19.75 5.75 5.48
CA TYR A 426 -18.34 5.47 5.17
C TYR A 426 -17.45 6.70 5.41
N GLY A 427 -16.22 6.46 5.85
CA GLY A 427 -15.15 7.43 5.70
C GLY A 427 -14.71 7.50 4.24
N VAL A 428 -14.24 8.66 3.79
CA VAL A 428 -13.63 8.83 2.47
C VAL A 428 -12.23 9.37 2.69
N ILE A 429 -11.23 8.65 2.18
CA ILE A 429 -9.82 9.02 2.34
C ILE A 429 -9.17 9.29 0.99
N ASN A 430 -8.34 10.33 0.93
CA ASN A 430 -7.80 10.88 -0.30
C ASN A 430 -6.35 10.43 -0.50
N HIS A 431 -6.12 9.57 -1.47
CA HIS A 431 -4.80 9.14 -1.94
C HIS A 431 -4.51 9.69 -3.33
N GLY A 432 -4.91 10.95 -3.58
CA GLY A 432 -4.45 11.77 -4.68
C GLY A 432 -2.97 12.13 -4.54
N ILE A 433 -2.24 12.14 -5.66
CA ILE A 433 -0.90 12.71 -5.75
C ILE A 433 -0.82 13.51 -7.04
N SER A 434 -0.54 14.82 -6.94
CA SER A 434 -0.36 15.66 -8.12
C SER A 434 0.68 15.10 -9.11
N ALA A 435 0.35 15.13 -10.40
CA ALA A 435 1.14 14.56 -11.51
C ALA A 435 1.35 13.04 -11.48
N ASN A 436 0.67 12.30 -10.59
CA ASN A 436 0.78 10.84 -10.53
C ASN A 436 0.25 10.18 -11.80
N ARG A 437 0.78 8.98 -12.04
CA ARG A 437 0.52 8.16 -13.21
C ARG A 437 0.16 6.75 -12.76
N ILE A 438 -0.67 6.09 -13.54
CA ILE A 438 -1.04 4.69 -13.30
C ILE A 438 0.17 3.78 -13.51
N VAL A 439 0.90 3.98 -14.60
CA VAL A 439 1.91 3.01 -15.08
C VAL A 439 3.32 3.36 -14.62
N THR A 440 3.73 4.62 -14.80
CA THR A 440 5.15 5.00 -14.69
C THR A 440 5.45 5.81 -13.43
N ASP A 441 6.51 5.42 -12.72
CA ASP A 441 7.06 6.18 -11.59
C ASP A 441 7.61 7.54 -12.03
N ARG A 442 7.06 8.62 -11.46
CA ARG A 442 7.64 9.97 -11.52
C ARG A 442 8.79 10.07 -10.51
N TYR A 443 8.50 9.76 -9.25
CA TYR A 443 9.52 9.58 -8.22
C TYR A 443 9.98 8.11 -8.20
N LYS A 444 11.29 7.87 -8.28
CA LYS A 444 11.88 6.52 -8.34
C LYS A 444 11.87 5.75 -7.01
N GLY A 445 11.36 6.37 -5.94
CA GLY A 445 11.21 5.74 -4.64
C GLY A 445 12.41 5.83 -3.72
N ASP A 446 13.54 6.36 -4.17
CA ASP A 446 14.77 6.50 -3.38
C ASP A 446 15.41 7.88 -3.52
N GLY A 447 16.17 8.27 -2.50
CA GLY A 447 16.91 9.52 -2.49
C GLY A 447 16.02 10.76 -2.37
N ILE A 448 16.68 11.90 -2.14
CA ILE A 448 16.02 13.20 -2.09
C ILE A 448 15.68 13.64 -3.52
N SER A 449 14.41 13.95 -3.76
CA SER A 449 13.90 14.36 -5.07
C SER A 449 13.18 15.71 -4.99
N THR A 450 13.22 16.46 -6.08
CA THR A 450 12.33 17.62 -6.32
C THR A 450 11.08 17.22 -7.11
N ASP A 451 11.11 16.06 -7.80
CA ASP A 451 9.95 15.47 -8.42
C ASP A 451 9.11 14.76 -7.36
N THR A 452 7.94 15.31 -7.09
CA THR A 452 6.94 14.80 -6.15
C THR A 452 5.73 14.24 -6.86
N GLY A 453 5.87 13.77 -8.11
CA GLY A 453 4.79 13.09 -8.83
C GLY A 453 4.45 11.70 -8.29
N GLY A 454 5.14 11.22 -7.25
CA GLY A 454 4.90 9.92 -6.65
C GLY A 454 5.47 8.74 -7.43
N VAL A 455 5.54 7.59 -6.75
CA VAL A 455 5.59 6.28 -7.43
C VAL A 455 4.22 6.02 -8.07
N SER A 456 4.16 5.20 -9.11
CA SER A 456 2.93 4.96 -9.87
C SER A 456 1.80 4.38 -9.01
N ALA A 457 0.55 4.56 -9.44
CA ALA A 457 -0.63 4.02 -8.78
C ALA A 457 -0.51 2.49 -8.58
N GLN A 458 0.04 1.78 -9.55
CA GLN A 458 0.32 0.34 -9.44
C GLN A 458 1.33 0.01 -8.33
N HIS A 459 2.41 0.78 -8.20
CA HIS A 459 3.45 0.55 -7.19
C HIS A 459 3.01 0.94 -5.78
N ARG A 460 2.20 1.99 -5.62
CA ARG A 460 1.68 2.39 -4.29
C ARG A 460 0.40 1.70 -3.86
N LEU A 461 -0.21 0.84 -4.69
CA LEU A 461 -1.53 0.24 -4.42
C LEU A 461 -1.60 -0.46 -3.05
N GLU A 462 -0.57 -1.19 -2.65
CA GLU A 462 -0.56 -1.86 -1.34
C GLU A 462 -0.64 -0.83 -0.21
N ARG A 463 0.31 0.11 -0.18
CA ARG A 463 0.42 1.15 0.85
C ARG A 463 -0.81 2.06 0.89
N ASP A 464 -1.26 2.53 -0.26
CA ASP A 464 -2.23 3.63 -0.37
C ASP A 464 -3.68 3.16 -0.48
N VAL A 465 -3.92 1.87 -0.73
CA VAL A 465 -5.29 1.34 -0.83
C VAL A 465 -5.45 0.09 0.02
N LEU A 466 -4.70 -0.97 -0.26
CA LEU A 466 -4.97 -2.29 0.32
C LEU A 466 -4.65 -2.38 1.81
N ALA A 467 -3.69 -1.58 2.28
CA ALA A 467 -3.28 -1.45 3.68
C ALA A 467 -4.02 -0.36 4.45
N GLN A 468 -4.95 0.35 3.81
CA GLN A 468 -5.73 1.38 4.49
C GLN A 468 -6.75 0.79 5.46
N THR A 469 -6.96 1.51 6.57
CA THR A 469 -7.82 1.08 7.66
C THR A 469 -9.24 0.78 7.18
N SER A 470 -9.63 -0.48 7.29
CA SER A 470 -10.94 -0.98 6.89
C SER A 470 -11.35 -0.50 5.49
N ALA A 471 -10.43 -0.52 4.52
CA ALA A 471 -10.76 -0.24 3.13
C ALA A 471 -11.83 -1.22 2.62
N ARG A 472 -12.81 -0.68 1.90
CA ARG A 472 -13.98 -1.41 1.39
C ARG A 472 -14.16 -1.21 -0.10
N THR A 473 -13.91 0.00 -0.57
CA THR A 473 -14.05 0.38 -1.97
C THR A 473 -12.87 1.25 -2.36
N VAL A 474 -12.34 1.05 -3.56
CA VAL A 474 -11.41 1.99 -4.22
C VAL A 474 -12.11 2.67 -5.38
N VAL A 475 -12.00 3.99 -5.45
CA VAL A 475 -12.38 4.80 -6.61
C VAL A 475 -11.08 5.23 -7.29
N VAL A 476 -10.85 4.74 -8.50
CA VAL A 476 -9.67 5.09 -9.32
C VAL A 476 -10.06 6.22 -10.26
N PHE A 477 -9.46 7.38 -10.08
CA PHE A 477 -9.62 8.54 -10.97
C PHE A 477 -8.25 9.10 -11.33
N GLU A 478 -7.68 8.55 -12.40
CA GLU A 478 -6.30 8.78 -12.83
C GLU A 478 -6.13 8.44 -14.32
N GLY A 479 -5.01 8.83 -14.91
CA GLY A 479 -4.61 8.43 -16.26
C GLY A 479 -4.37 9.60 -17.21
N ILE A 480 -4.82 10.82 -16.86
CA ILE A 480 -4.61 12.00 -17.70
C ILE A 480 -3.12 12.32 -17.86
N ASN A 481 -2.33 12.15 -16.79
CA ASN A 481 -0.89 12.36 -16.82
C ASN A 481 -0.14 11.28 -17.61
N ASP A 482 -0.65 10.04 -17.66
CA ASP A 482 -0.09 8.96 -18.49
C ASP A 482 -0.23 9.30 -19.97
N VAL A 483 -1.45 9.61 -20.42
CA VAL A 483 -1.72 9.88 -21.85
C VAL A 483 -1.05 11.17 -22.35
N ARG A 484 -0.98 12.20 -21.49
CA ARG A 484 -0.21 13.44 -21.76
C ARG A 484 1.29 13.17 -21.84
N ALA A 485 1.81 12.22 -21.06
CA ALA A 485 3.21 11.82 -21.11
C ALA A 485 3.56 10.85 -22.26
N GLY A 486 2.57 10.47 -23.07
CA GLY A 486 2.79 9.59 -24.23
C GLY A 486 2.57 8.10 -23.96
N THR A 487 2.21 7.69 -22.74
CA THR A 487 1.84 6.30 -22.44
C THR A 487 0.63 5.90 -23.29
N SER A 488 0.69 4.72 -23.90
CA SER A 488 -0.39 4.26 -24.77
C SER A 488 -1.66 3.97 -23.97
N ALA A 489 -2.83 4.09 -24.62
CA ALA A 489 -4.09 3.71 -23.99
C ALA A 489 -4.08 2.24 -23.53
N ALA A 490 -3.43 1.34 -24.28
CA ALA A 490 -3.33 -0.08 -23.94
C ALA A 490 -2.57 -0.30 -22.61
N GLU A 491 -1.45 0.39 -22.40
CA GLU A 491 -0.69 0.31 -21.15
C GLU A 491 -1.49 0.86 -19.96
N VAL A 492 -2.21 1.98 -20.15
CA VAL A 492 -3.07 2.56 -19.12
C VAL A 492 -4.22 1.60 -18.77
N ILE A 493 -4.87 1.02 -19.77
CA ILE A 493 -5.95 0.03 -19.60
C ILE A 493 -5.44 -1.20 -18.83
N GLU A 494 -4.27 -1.72 -19.19
CA GLU A 494 -3.68 -2.85 -18.48
C GLU A 494 -3.31 -2.48 -17.04
N GLY A 495 -2.81 -1.26 -16.80
CA GLY A 495 -2.59 -0.73 -15.46
C GLY A 495 -3.87 -0.71 -14.61
N LEU A 496 -4.99 -0.24 -15.18
CA LEU A 496 -6.31 -0.24 -14.54
C LEU A 496 -6.80 -1.66 -14.23
N ARG A 497 -6.66 -2.60 -15.18
CA ARG A 497 -7.00 -4.02 -14.96
C ARG A 497 -6.19 -4.65 -13.83
N ASN A 498 -4.90 -4.34 -13.76
CA ASN A 498 -4.01 -4.83 -12.72
C ASN A 498 -4.37 -4.27 -11.34
N ILE A 499 -4.74 -2.99 -11.25
CA ILE A 499 -5.26 -2.40 -10.01
C ILE A 499 -6.55 -3.09 -9.57
N ALA A 500 -7.50 -3.26 -10.49
CA ALA A 500 -8.78 -3.88 -10.18
C ALA A 500 -8.62 -5.32 -9.69
N ARG A 501 -7.86 -6.15 -10.41
CA ARG A 501 -7.58 -7.55 -10.03
C ARG A 501 -7.00 -7.65 -8.62
N ARG A 502 -5.96 -6.87 -8.32
CA ARG A 502 -5.31 -6.87 -6.99
C ARG A 502 -6.23 -6.38 -5.87
N ALA A 503 -7.12 -5.44 -6.16
CA ALA A 503 -8.12 -4.97 -5.20
C ALA A 503 -9.20 -6.04 -4.95
N HIS A 504 -9.70 -6.70 -6.00
CA HIS A 504 -10.67 -7.81 -5.90
C HIS A 504 -10.10 -9.01 -5.14
N GLU A 505 -8.82 -9.35 -5.33
CA GLU A 505 -8.12 -10.38 -4.55
C GLU A 505 -8.11 -10.09 -3.03
N ARG A 506 -8.24 -8.81 -2.66
CA ARG A 506 -8.36 -8.36 -1.26
C ARG A 506 -9.81 -8.10 -0.83
N GLY A 507 -10.78 -8.43 -1.70
CA GLY A 507 -12.21 -8.28 -1.43
C GLY A 507 -12.69 -6.83 -1.43
N LEU A 508 -11.97 -5.91 -2.06
CA LEU A 508 -12.43 -4.53 -2.25
C LEU A 508 -13.35 -4.46 -3.47
N ARG A 509 -14.37 -3.62 -3.37
CA ARG A 509 -15.11 -3.13 -4.53
C ARG A 509 -14.24 -2.12 -5.30
N VAL A 510 -14.26 -2.17 -6.62
CA VAL A 510 -13.48 -1.32 -7.51
C VAL A 510 -14.41 -0.47 -8.36
N VAL A 511 -14.20 0.84 -8.32
CA VAL A 511 -14.95 1.81 -9.10
C VAL A 511 -13.96 2.62 -9.91
N ALA A 512 -14.18 2.76 -11.21
CA ALA A 512 -13.35 3.59 -12.08
C ALA A 512 -14.10 4.86 -12.51
N ALA A 513 -13.40 5.99 -12.52
CA ALA A 513 -13.90 7.23 -13.07
C ALA A 513 -13.29 7.50 -14.44
N THR A 514 -14.09 7.98 -15.40
CA THR A 514 -13.59 8.37 -16.72
C THR A 514 -12.63 9.56 -16.62
N VAL A 515 -11.58 9.54 -17.43
CA VAL A 515 -10.51 10.55 -17.51
C VAL A 515 -11.06 11.86 -18.09
N ALA A 516 -10.88 12.95 -17.34
CA ALA A 516 -11.37 14.29 -17.65
C ALA A 516 -10.79 14.87 -18.98
N PRO A 517 -11.55 15.72 -19.71
CA PRO A 517 -11.06 16.44 -20.87
C PRO A 517 -9.95 17.45 -20.50
N CYS A 518 -9.01 17.71 -21.42
CA CYS A 518 -7.89 18.64 -21.17
C CYS A 518 -7.59 19.64 -22.29
N GLU A 519 -8.43 19.74 -23.32
CA GLU A 519 -8.16 20.61 -24.48
C GLU A 519 -7.96 22.07 -24.03
N GLY A 520 -6.82 22.65 -24.40
CA GLY A 520 -6.40 23.99 -23.99
C GLY A 520 -5.27 23.98 -22.95
N TYR A 521 -5.06 22.87 -22.24
CA TYR A 521 -3.91 22.74 -21.35
C TYR A 521 -2.62 22.59 -22.17
N PRO A 522 -1.50 23.22 -21.78
CA PRO A 522 -0.23 23.07 -22.49
C PRO A 522 0.19 21.61 -22.50
N ASP A 523 0.37 21.01 -23.69
CA ASP A 523 0.65 19.59 -23.98
C ASP A 523 -0.55 18.64 -24.18
N CYS A 524 -1.80 19.13 -24.05
CA CYS A 524 -2.98 18.34 -24.40
C CYS A 524 -3.33 18.49 -25.90
N TYR A 525 -2.59 17.76 -26.74
CA TYR A 525 -2.77 17.70 -28.19
C TYR A 525 -3.90 16.72 -28.61
N PRO A 526 -4.39 16.75 -29.87
CA PRO A 526 -5.42 15.81 -30.34
C PRO A 526 -5.09 14.32 -30.10
N GLU A 527 -3.82 13.93 -30.17
CA GLU A 527 -3.38 12.55 -29.90
C GLU A 527 -3.57 12.15 -28.43
N VAL A 528 -3.46 13.11 -27.51
CA VAL A 528 -3.75 12.89 -26.08
C VAL A 528 -5.24 12.60 -25.90
N ASP A 529 -6.13 13.36 -26.56
CA ASP A 529 -7.56 13.11 -26.49
C ASP A 529 -7.94 11.77 -27.12
N GLN A 530 -7.31 11.36 -28.23
CA GLN A 530 -7.51 10.03 -28.81
C GLN A 530 -7.20 8.91 -27.82
N ARG A 531 -6.03 8.98 -27.14
CA ARG A 531 -5.67 8.00 -26.10
C ARG A 531 -6.65 8.04 -24.92
N ARG A 532 -7.01 9.24 -24.46
CA ARG A 532 -7.98 9.45 -23.38
C ARG A 532 -9.35 8.84 -23.71
N GLN A 533 -9.85 9.05 -24.92
CA GLN A 533 -11.13 8.49 -25.38
C GLN A 533 -11.07 6.97 -25.45
N ALA A 534 -9.94 6.38 -25.88
CA ALA A 534 -9.77 4.93 -25.85
C ALA A 534 -9.79 4.37 -24.42
N VAL A 535 -9.12 5.03 -23.46
CA VAL A 535 -9.20 4.66 -22.03
C VAL A 535 -10.63 4.82 -21.50
N ASN A 536 -11.32 5.91 -21.84
CA ASN A 536 -12.70 6.14 -21.40
C ASN A 536 -13.71 5.16 -22.00
N ALA A 537 -13.50 4.73 -23.25
CA ALA A 537 -14.30 3.68 -23.87
C ALA A 537 -14.15 2.37 -23.09
N PHE A 538 -12.91 1.98 -22.75
CA PHE A 538 -12.68 0.82 -21.87
C PHE A 538 -13.33 0.99 -20.49
N ILE A 539 -13.21 2.15 -19.84
CA ILE A 539 -13.81 2.35 -18.51
C ILE A 539 -15.33 2.16 -18.56
N ARG A 540 -15.99 2.72 -19.58
CA ARG A 540 -17.46 2.59 -19.75
C ARG A 540 -17.88 1.17 -20.09
N ASP A 541 -17.08 0.45 -20.87
CA ASP A 541 -17.32 -0.92 -21.31
C ASP A 541 -16.25 -1.88 -20.75
N SER A 542 -16.06 -1.85 -19.43
CA SER A 542 -14.93 -2.52 -18.78
C SER A 542 -14.99 -4.05 -18.79
N ASP A 543 -16.04 -4.65 -19.37
CA ASP A 543 -16.31 -6.09 -19.39
C ASP A 543 -16.24 -6.72 -17.98
N GLY A 544 -16.78 -6.00 -16.99
CA GLY A 544 -16.76 -6.43 -15.59
C GLY A 544 -15.41 -6.33 -14.89
N ALA A 545 -14.38 -5.74 -15.51
CA ALA A 545 -13.10 -5.49 -14.85
C ALA A 545 -13.24 -4.55 -13.64
N VAL A 546 -14.24 -3.67 -13.63
CA VAL A 546 -14.61 -2.86 -12.45
C VAL A 546 -16.07 -3.07 -12.09
N ASP A 547 -16.42 -2.83 -10.82
CA ASP A 547 -17.77 -3.09 -10.29
C ASP A 547 -18.76 -1.94 -10.52
N ALA A 548 -18.26 -0.74 -10.80
CA ALA A 548 -19.06 0.42 -11.21
C ALA A 548 -18.20 1.48 -11.91
N VAL A 549 -18.89 2.35 -12.66
CA VAL A 549 -18.30 3.47 -13.39
C VAL A 549 -18.87 4.80 -12.89
N LEU A 550 -18.01 5.79 -12.76
CA LEU A 550 -18.36 7.20 -12.58
C LEU A 550 -17.97 7.96 -13.86
N ASP A 551 -18.94 8.42 -14.64
CA ASP A 551 -18.63 9.11 -15.91
C ASP A 551 -18.29 10.60 -15.68
N PHE A 552 -17.17 10.86 -15.00
CA PHE A 552 -16.68 12.19 -14.68
C PHE A 552 -16.38 13.04 -15.93
N ASP A 553 -15.89 12.45 -17.02
CA ASP A 553 -15.80 13.10 -18.33
C ASP A 553 -17.13 13.73 -18.75
N ALA A 554 -18.22 12.96 -18.73
CA ALA A 554 -19.54 13.46 -19.12
C ALA A 554 -20.09 14.55 -18.19
N VAL A 555 -19.69 14.53 -16.91
CA VAL A 555 -20.14 15.53 -15.92
C VAL A 555 -19.55 16.90 -16.21
N ILE A 556 -18.27 16.97 -16.60
CA ILE A 556 -17.56 18.26 -16.66
C ILE A 556 -17.20 18.72 -18.07
N ARG A 557 -17.32 17.89 -19.10
CA ARG A 557 -17.03 18.30 -20.48
C ARG A 557 -18.03 19.33 -21.00
N ASP A 558 -17.55 20.23 -21.85
CA ASP A 558 -18.40 21.16 -22.57
C ASP A 558 -19.25 20.39 -23.61
N PRO A 559 -20.60 20.44 -23.56
CA PRO A 559 -21.44 19.70 -24.50
C PRO A 559 -21.29 20.19 -25.96
N GLN A 560 -20.83 21.43 -26.18
CA GLN A 560 -20.57 21.99 -27.51
C GLN A 560 -19.13 21.72 -27.97
N ARG A 561 -18.20 21.45 -27.04
CA ARG A 561 -16.80 21.13 -27.35
C ARG A 561 -16.28 20.03 -26.41
N PRO A 562 -16.65 18.75 -26.61
CA PRO A 562 -16.45 17.67 -25.63
C PRO A 562 -14.99 17.32 -25.28
N GLN A 563 -14.01 17.83 -26.03
CA GLN A 563 -12.59 17.68 -25.71
C GLN A 563 -12.12 18.68 -24.64
N ARG A 564 -12.95 19.69 -24.31
CA ARG A 564 -12.70 20.74 -23.34
C ARG A 564 -13.59 20.58 -22.09
N MET A 565 -13.10 21.03 -20.95
CA MET A 565 -13.92 21.25 -19.76
C MET A 565 -14.89 22.42 -19.96
N LEU A 566 -16.13 22.29 -19.45
CA LEU A 566 -17.12 23.35 -19.44
C LEU A 566 -16.57 24.56 -18.66
N PRO A 567 -16.64 25.80 -19.19
CA PRO A 567 -16.04 26.97 -18.54
C PRO A 567 -16.51 27.23 -17.10
N ALA A 568 -17.74 26.81 -16.74
CA ALA A 568 -18.26 26.94 -15.38
C ALA A 568 -17.56 26.02 -14.37
N TYR A 569 -16.92 24.95 -14.83
CA TYR A 569 -16.20 23.98 -14.01
C TYR A 569 -14.68 24.12 -14.11
N ASP A 570 -14.19 24.73 -15.17
CA ASP A 570 -12.77 24.96 -15.44
C ASP A 570 -12.16 25.97 -14.44
N SER A 571 -11.02 25.62 -13.84
CA SER A 571 -10.25 26.56 -13.01
C SER A 571 -9.59 27.68 -13.81
N GLY A 572 -9.62 27.59 -15.14
CA GLY A 572 -8.98 28.49 -16.09
C GLY A 572 -7.66 27.94 -16.63
N ASP A 573 -7.17 26.80 -16.13
CA ASP A 573 -5.98 26.14 -16.70
C ASP A 573 -6.32 25.08 -17.76
N HIS A 574 -7.60 24.70 -17.90
CA HIS A 574 -8.10 23.70 -18.85
C HIS A 574 -7.76 22.24 -18.52
N LEU A 575 -7.23 21.92 -17.34
CA LEU A 575 -6.97 20.55 -16.87
C LEU A 575 -7.64 20.25 -15.53
N HIS A 576 -7.57 21.19 -14.60
CA HIS A 576 -8.10 21.02 -13.26
C HIS A 576 -9.47 21.69 -13.14
N PRO A 577 -10.48 20.99 -12.63
CA PRO A 577 -11.73 21.62 -12.24
C PRO A 577 -11.50 22.56 -11.05
N GLY A 578 -12.15 23.72 -11.06
CA GLY A 578 -12.26 24.58 -9.88
C GLY A 578 -13.25 24.00 -8.85
N ASP A 579 -13.55 24.78 -7.81
CA ASP A 579 -14.46 24.36 -6.73
C ASP A 579 -15.82 23.84 -7.24
N GLU A 580 -16.45 24.52 -8.21
CA GLU A 580 -17.74 24.09 -8.76
C GLU A 580 -17.63 22.81 -9.58
N GLY A 581 -16.53 22.62 -10.31
CA GLY A 581 -16.28 21.38 -11.05
C GLY A 581 -16.03 20.19 -10.12
N LEU A 582 -15.20 20.35 -9.09
CA LEU A 582 -14.94 19.32 -8.08
C LEU A 582 -16.21 18.96 -7.30
N LYS A 583 -17.04 19.94 -7.00
CA LYS A 583 -18.37 19.73 -6.41
C LYS A 583 -19.29 18.96 -7.37
N ALA A 584 -19.36 19.34 -8.64
CA ALA A 584 -20.18 18.64 -9.64
C ALA A 584 -19.77 17.16 -9.77
N LEU A 585 -18.47 16.87 -9.80
CA LEU A 585 -17.96 15.49 -9.77
C LEU A 585 -18.48 14.74 -8.55
N ALA A 586 -18.29 15.31 -7.35
CA ALA A 586 -18.73 14.66 -6.12
C ALA A 586 -20.25 14.49 -6.04
N GLU A 587 -21.05 15.44 -6.52
CA GLU A 587 -22.52 15.39 -6.50
C GLU A 587 -23.09 14.39 -7.51
N SER A 588 -22.39 14.17 -8.64
CA SER A 588 -22.77 13.17 -9.65
C SER A 588 -22.68 11.73 -9.16
N VAL A 589 -21.90 11.46 -8.10
CA VAL A 589 -21.69 10.11 -7.58
C VAL A 589 -22.97 9.59 -6.92
N GLU A 590 -23.55 8.53 -7.47
CA GLU A 590 -24.56 7.74 -6.78
C GLU A 590 -23.91 6.93 -5.64
N LEU A 591 -24.10 7.34 -4.39
CA LEU A 591 -23.40 6.75 -3.24
C LEU A 591 -23.52 5.22 -3.12
N ARG A 592 -24.66 4.65 -3.57
CA ARG A 592 -24.86 3.19 -3.59
C ARG A 592 -23.84 2.44 -4.45
N LYS A 593 -23.31 3.07 -5.51
CA LYS A 593 -22.25 2.49 -6.35
C LYS A 593 -20.94 2.26 -5.60
N LEU A 594 -20.76 2.90 -4.44
CA LEU A 594 -19.55 2.80 -3.63
C LEU A 594 -19.69 1.91 -2.39
N VAL A 595 -20.89 1.39 -2.11
CA VAL A 595 -21.14 0.49 -0.98
C VAL A 595 -20.91 -0.96 -1.44
N PRO A 596 -20.05 -1.77 -0.77
CA PRO A 596 -19.79 -3.16 -1.13
C PRO A 596 -20.97 -4.11 -0.92
#